data_AF-A0A1W9GZF9-F1
#
_entry.id   AF-A0A1W9GZF9-F1
#
_cell.length_a   1.000
_cell.length_b   1.000
_cell.length_c   1.000
_cell.angle_alpha   90.00
_cell.angle_beta   90.00
_cell.angle_gamma   90.00
#
_symmetry.space_group_name_H-M   'P 1'
#
loop_
_entity.id
_entity.type
_entity.pdbx_description
1 polymer ?
#
loop_
_entity_poly.entity_id
_entity_poly.type
_entity_poly.pdbx_seq_one_letter_code
_entity_poly.pdbx_strand_id
1 'polypeptide(L)'
;MVAMGCALILSGGLASAEDLSPIAPVPADYAGKHMPAGGWTDPKAIEEGGKIYRGEFNTDINCASCHGKDGKPVKKGARDLRDPKNTTRYSDSYWYWRVAEGIPKTKMKAWKGLLSEQQIWQVIAYQHMFSHDGKPSDHSDYKP
;
A
#
# COMPACT_ATOMS: atom_id res chain seq x y z
N MET A 1 10.05 -52.86 -33.17
CA MET A 1 10.96 -51.72 -32.94
C MET A 1 10.49 -51.00 -31.70
N VAL A 2 11.25 -51.13 -30.61
CA VAL A 2 11.00 -50.46 -29.33
C VAL A 2 11.69 -49.10 -29.39
N ALA A 3 10.93 -48.02 -29.30
CA ALA A 3 11.46 -46.67 -29.07
C ALA A 3 10.89 -46.22 -27.71
N MET A 4 11.70 -46.24 -26.65
CA MET A 4 12.67 -45.21 -26.25
C MET A 4 11.97 -43.99 -25.68
N GLY A 5 12.22 -43.76 -24.39
CA GLY A 5 11.40 -42.96 -23.51
C GLY A 5 11.62 -41.46 -23.58
N CYS A 6 10.86 -40.74 -22.74
CA CYS A 6 11.28 -39.45 -22.24
C CYS A 6 10.50 -39.17 -20.95
N ALA A 7 11.19 -39.28 -19.82
CA ALA A 7 10.68 -38.89 -18.52
C ALA A 7 10.56 -37.36 -18.50
N LEU A 8 9.34 -36.85 -18.56
CA LEU A 8 9.06 -35.43 -18.34
C LEU A 8 9.02 -35.18 -16.84
N ILE A 9 10.18 -34.78 -16.29
CA ILE A 9 10.26 -34.20 -14.95
C ILE A 9 9.63 -32.81 -15.02
N LEU A 10 8.35 -32.71 -14.65
CA LEU A 10 7.67 -31.45 -14.37
C LEU A 10 8.25 -30.89 -13.06
N SER A 11 9.40 -30.24 -13.15
CA SER A 11 9.90 -29.38 -12.07
C SER A 11 9.01 -28.13 -12.06
N GLY A 12 7.99 -28.15 -11.22
CA GLY A 12 7.18 -26.99 -10.90
C GLY A 12 8.08 -25.90 -10.32
N GLY A 13 8.26 -24.81 -11.07
CA GLY A 13 8.94 -23.62 -10.60
C GLY A 13 8.21 -23.08 -9.37
N LEU A 14 8.88 -23.17 -8.22
CA LEU A 14 8.55 -22.40 -7.03
C LEU A 14 8.66 -20.93 -7.41
N ALA A 15 7.53 -20.23 -7.52
CA ALA A 15 7.50 -18.78 -7.66
C ALA A 15 8.08 -18.16 -6.37
N SER A 16 9.38 -17.91 -6.37
CA SER A 16 10.10 -17.18 -5.33
C SER A 16 9.69 -15.71 -5.36
N ALA A 17 10.03 -14.96 -4.31
CA ALA A 17 9.78 -13.51 -4.15
C ALA A 17 10.43 -12.62 -5.24
N GLU A 18 11.03 -13.23 -6.25
CA GLU A 18 11.82 -12.63 -7.33
C GLU A 18 10.97 -12.03 -8.47
N ASP A 19 9.65 -12.27 -8.48
CA ASP A 19 8.72 -11.77 -9.52
C ASP A 19 7.81 -10.61 -9.02
N LEU A 20 8.30 -9.80 -8.08
CA LEU A 20 7.63 -8.55 -7.74
C LEU A 20 8.22 -7.40 -8.54
N SER A 21 7.38 -6.66 -9.26
CA SER A 21 7.84 -5.49 -10.01
C SER A 21 8.59 -4.51 -9.10
N PRO A 22 9.73 -3.94 -9.55
CA PRO A 22 10.46 -2.94 -8.79
C PRO A 22 9.57 -1.74 -8.42
N ILE A 23 9.77 -1.20 -7.23
CA ILE A 23 9.14 0.07 -6.83
C ILE A 23 10.01 1.24 -7.32
N ALA A 24 9.38 2.33 -7.75
CA ALA A 24 10.15 3.52 -8.13
C ALA A 24 10.83 4.13 -6.89
N PRO A 25 12.04 4.71 -7.04
CA PRO A 25 12.73 5.36 -5.93
C PRO A 25 11.94 6.60 -5.45
N VAL A 26 12.00 6.86 -4.14
CA VAL A 26 11.40 8.05 -3.53
C VAL A 26 12.20 9.30 -3.95
N PRO A 27 11.55 10.36 -4.47
CA PRO A 27 12.23 11.61 -4.81
C PRO A 27 12.86 12.29 -3.58
N ALA A 28 13.90 13.10 -3.80
CA ALA A 28 14.65 13.78 -2.74
C ALA A 28 13.75 14.62 -1.81
N ASP A 29 12.76 15.33 -2.37
CA ASP A 29 11.82 16.18 -1.62
C ASP A 29 10.98 15.39 -0.59
N TYR A 30 10.88 14.06 -0.77
CA TYR A 30 10.14 13.17 0.11
C TYR A 30 11.04 12.29 0.97
N ALA A 31 12.35 12.22 0.69
CA ALA A 31 13.26 11.25 1.31
C ALA A 31 13.24 11.29 2.85
N GLY A 32 13.12 12.49 3.45
CA GLY A 32 13.07 12.67 4.91
C GLY A 32 11.68 12.62 5.54
N LYS A 33 10.63 12.25 4.80
CA LYS A 33 9.27 12.14 5.34
C LYS A 33 9.14 10.89 6.22
N HIS A 34 8.78 11.09 7.47
CA HIS A 34 8.53 10.02 8.43
C HIS A 34 7.20 10.22 9.12
N MET A 35 6.54 9.12 9.44
CA MET A 35 5.38 9.15 10.32
C MET A 35 5.80 9.79 11.66
N PRO A 36 5.03 10.74 12.20
CA PRO A 36 5.27 11.25 13.54
C PRO A 36 5.30 10.11 14.57
N ALA A 37 6.10 10.26 15.63
CA ALA A 37 6.24 9.22 16.65
C ALA A 37 4.87 8.78 17.20
N GLY A 38 4.62 7.46 17.20
CA GLY A 38 3.35 6.86 17.62
C GLY A 38 2.19 6.98 16.63
N GLY A 39 2.38 7.65 15.48
CA GLY A 39 1.31 7.92 14.51
C GLY A 39 0.73 6.68 13.84
N TRP A 40 1.50 5.59 13.71
CA TRP A 40 1.05 4.32 13.15
C TRP A 40 -0.05 3.64 13.98
N THR A 41 -0.02 3.84 15.29
CA THR A 41 -0.91 3.16 16.24
C THR A 41 -1.80 4.11 17.02
N ASP A 42 -1.74 5.42 16.77
CA ASP A 42 -2.58 6.42 17.43
C ASP A 42 -4.07 6.17 17.08
N PRO A 43 -4.93 5.83 18.06
CA PRO A 43 -6.35 5.56 17.82
C PRO A 43 -7.07 6.72 17.14
N LYS A 44 -6.71 7.97 17.48
CA LYS A 44 -7.32 9.15 16.89
C LYS A 44 -6.88 9.31 15.43
N ALA A 45 -5.60 9.09 15.16
CA ALA A 45 -5.10 9.14 13.79
C ALA A 45 -5.77 8.10 12.89
N ILE A 46 -5.98 6.89 13.42
CA ILE A 46 -6.66 5.79 12.74
C ILE A 46 -8.13 6.09 12.48
N GLU A 47 -8.83 6.65 13.48
CA GLU A 47 -10.24 7.05 13.32
C GLU A 47 -10.40 8.10 12.21
N GLU A 48 -9.61 9.17 12.27
CA GLU A 48 -9.63 10.25 11.27
C GLU A 48 -9.18 9.75 9.88
N GLY A 49 -8.16 8.90 9.85
CA GLY A 49 -7.69 8.23 8.64
C GLY A 49 -8.78 7.38 7.98
N GLY A 50 -9.59 6.69 8.79
CA GLY A 50 -10.73 5.91 8.33
C GLY A 50 -11.82 6.79 7.69
N LYS A 51 -12.12 7.95 8.28
CA LYS A 51 -13.08 8.93 7.72
C LYS A 51 -12.60 9.43 6.36
N ILE A 52 -11.31 9.72 6.21
CA ILE A 52 -10.71 10.09 4.92
C ILE A 52 -10.79 8.93 3.93
N TYR A 53 -10.36 7.73 4.34
CA TYR A 53 -10.31 6.56 3.46
C TYR A 53 -11.67 6.21 2.85
N ARG A 54 -12.75 6.37 3.63
CA ARG A 54 -14.13 6.07 3.21
C ARG A 54 -14.85 7.24 2.53
N GLY A 55 -14.21 8.41 2.43
CA GLY A 55 -14.80 9.62 1.83
C GLY A 55 -15.82 10.34 2.72
N GLU A 56 -15.76 10.11 4.03
CA GLU A 56 -16.60 10.80 5.02
C GLU A 56 -16.06 12.20 5.32
N PHE A 57 -14.73 12.40 5.25
CA PHE A 57 -14.11 13.72 5.41
C PHE A 57 -14.38 14.63 4.21
N ASN A 58 -14.24 14.08 2.99
CA ASN A 58 -14.51 14.77 1.74
C ASN A 58 -14.88 13.71 0.68
N THR A 59 -16.04 13.86 0.04
CA THR A 59 -16.56 12.90 -0.94
C THR A 59 -15.69 12.77 -2.20
N ASP A 60 -14.89 13.79 -2.51
CA ASP A 60 -13.93 13.75 -3.63
C ASP A 60 -12.72 12.85 -3.32
N ILE A 61 -12.50 12.52 -2.05
CA ILE A 61 -11.37 11.74 -1.54
C ILE A 61 -11.92 10.41 -1.01
N ASN A 62 -12.04 9.41 -1.87
CA ASN A 62 -12.56 8.10 -1.48
C ASN A 62 -11.60 6.99 -1.93
N CYS A 63 -10.64 6.66 -1.06
CA CYS A 63 -9.67 5.59 -1.28
C CYS A 63 -10.34 4.21 -1.43
N ALA A 64 -11.38 3.96 -0.62
CA ALA A 64 -12.14 2.71 -0.62
C ALA A 64 -12.86 2.44 -1.97
N SER A 65 -13.14 3.47 -2.76
CA SER A 65 -13.76 3.32 -4.09
C SER A 65 -12.93 2.48 -5.08
N CYS A 66 -11.62 2.38 -4.84
CA CYS A 66 -10.67 1.58 -5.63
C CYS A 66 -10.04 0.46 -4.80
N HIS A 67 -9.57 0.77 -3.59
CA HIS A 67 -8.87 -0.16 -2.72
C HIS A 67 -9.79 -1.02 -1.83
N GLY A 68 -11.12 -0.82 -1.92
CA GLY A 68 -12.12 -1.54 -1.13
C GLY A 68 -12.20 -1.08 0.32
N LYS A 69 -13.34 -1.31 0.97
CA LYS A 69 -13.55 -0.89 2.37
C LYS A 69 -12.69 -1.68 3.37
N ASP A 70 -12.27 -2.88 2.98
CA ASP A 70 -11.46 -3.84 3.73
C ASP A 70 -10.02 -3.94 3.21
N GLY A 71 -9.59 -3.02 2.34
CA GLY A 71 -8.27 -3.05 1.69
C GLY A 71 -8.15 -4.04 0.52
N LYS A 72 -9.21 -4.81 0.23
CA LYS A 72 -9.30 -5.67 -0.95
C LYS A 72 -9.70 -4.84 -2.18
N PRO A 73 -8.90 -4.83 -3.25
CA PRO A 73 -9.14 -3.93 -4.37
C PRO A 73 -10.44 -4.30 -5.10
N VAL A 74 -11.26 -3.29 -5.37
CA VAL A 74 -12.53 -3.39 -6.11
C VAL A 74 -12.44 -2.84 -7.53
N LYS A 75 -11.31 -2.22 -7.89
CA LYS A 75 -11.00 -1.72 -9.24
C LYS A 75 -9.72 -2.36 -9.77
N LYS A 76 -9.72 -2.70 -11.05
CA LYS A 76 -8.54 -3.24 -11.74
C LYS A 76 -7.37 -2.26 -11.65
N GLY A 77 -6.20 -2.78 -11.26
CA GLY A 77 -4.97 -1.99 -11.11
C GLY A 77 -4.81 -1.29 -9.76
N ALA A 78 -5.83 -1.30 -8.89
CA ALA A 78 -5.64 -0.89 -7.50
C ALA A 78 -4.81 -1.96 -6.77
N ARG A 79 -3.90 -1.52 -5.90
CA ARG A 79 -3.07 -2.40 -5.08
C ARG A 79 -3.93 -3.04 -3.97
N ASP A 80 -3.73 -4.34 -3.72
CA ASP A 80 -4.25 -4.99 -2.53
C ASP A 80 -3.44 -4.54 -1.32
N LEU A 81 -4.08 -3.78 -0.44
CA LEU A 81 -3.44 -3.19 0.75
C LEU A 81 -3.32 -4.20 1.90
N ARG A 82 -3.90 -5.40 1.74
CA ARG A 82 -3.79 -6.49 2.71
C ARG A 82 -2.57 -7.37 2.46
N ASP A 83 -1.96 -7.27 1.27
CA ASP A 83 -0.85 -8.15 0.89
C ASP A 83 0.49 -7.62 1.42
N PRO A 84 1.09 -8.26 2.44
CA PRO A 84 2.35 -7.82 3.02
C PRO A 84 3.50 -7.86 2.02
N LYS A 85 3.42 -8.66 0.94
CA LYS A 85 4.45 -8.67 -0.12
C LYS A 85 4.60 -7.31 -0.80
N ASN A 86 3.57 -6.48 -0.74
CA ASN A 86 3.60 -5.12 -1.27
C ASN A 86 3.88 -4.09 -0.16
N THR A 87 3.09 -4.12 0.92
CA THR A 87 3.14 -3.06 1.95
C THR A 87 4.45 -3.02 2.72
N THR A 88 5.07 -4.18 2.98
CA THR A 88 6.38 -4.25 3.66
C THR A 88 7.51 -3.63 2.85
N ARG A 89 7.34 -3.37 1.55
CA ARG A 89 8.38 -2.75 0.70
C ARG A 89 8.32 -1.22 0.69
N TYR A 90 7.29 -0.63 1.30
CA TYR A 90 7.04 0.80 1.25
C TYR A 90 7.62 1.44 2.49
N SER A 91 8.64 2.30 2.37
CA SER A 91 9.06 3.14 3.49
C SER A 91 7.97 4.18 3.84
N ASP A 92 8.07 4.80 5.02
CA ASP A 92 7.21 5.94 5.39
C ASP A 92 7.18 7.01 4.29
N SER A 93 8.37 7.37 3.79
CA SER A 93 8.55 8.32 2.70
C SER A 93 7.84 7.89 1.42
N TYR A 94 7.87 6.58 1.11
CA TYR A 94 7.20 6.03 -0.07
C TYR A 94 5.67 6.09 0.09
N TRP A 95 5.14 5.66 1.22
CA TRP A 95 3.70 5.77 1.53
C TRP A 95 3.22 7.21 1.38
N TYR A 96 3.91 8.14 2.03
CA TYR A 96 3.58 9.56 1.98
C TYR A 96 3.60 10.09 0.56
N TRP A 97 4.69 9.83 -0.18
CA TRP A 97 4.83 10.27 -1.55
C TRP A 97 3.69 9.76 -2.46
N ARG A 98 3.32 8.48 -2.34
CA ARG A 98 2.26 7.89 -3.17
C ARG A 98 0.88 8.43 -2.86
N VAL A 99 0.58 8.73 -1.60
CA VAL A 99 -0.69 9.39 -1.25
C VAL A 99 -0.64 10.87 -1.67
N ALA A 100 0.47 11.56 -1.46
CA ALA A 100 0.62 12.97 -1.80
C ALA A 100 0.52 13.24 -3.31
N GLU A 101 1.25 12.47 -4.13
CA GLU A 101 1.42 12.71 -5.58
C GLU A 101 0.63 11.74 -6.47
N GLY A 102 0.05 10.70 -5.88
CA GLY A 102 -0.57 9.62 -6.64
C GLY A 102 0.44 8.80 -7.43
N ILE A 103 -0.05 8.16 -8.49
CA ILE A 103 0.77 7.36 -9.40
C ILE A 103 0.49 7.82 -10.84
N PRO A 104 1.48 8.44 -11.52
CA PRO A 104 1.34 8.88 -12.90
C PRO A 104 0.84 7.77 -13.83
N LYS A 105 0.00 8.12 -14.81
CA LYS A 105 -0.61 7.19 -15.78
C LYS A 105 -1.51 6.11 -15.15
N THR A 106 -1.99 6.33 -13.92
CA THR A 106 -2.99 5.48 -13.26
C THR A 106 -4.22 6.28 -12.83
N LYS A 107 -5.18 5.62 -12.17
CA LYS A 107 -6.34 6.29 -11.56
C LYS A 107 -6.07 6.82 -10.15
N MET A 108 -4.92 6.50 -9.55
CA MET A 108 -4.56 6.99 -8.22
C MET A 108 -4.07 8.44 -8.32
N LYS A 109 -4.95 9.37 -7.96
CA LYS A 109 -4.72 10.82 -8.03
C LYS A 109 -3.79 11.30 -6.90
N ALA A 110 -3.23 12.50 -7.07
CA ALA A 110 -2.55 13.23 -6.03
C ALA A 110 -3.55 13.81 -5.01
N TRP A 111 -3.26 13.69 -3.72
CA TRP A 111 -4.14 14.18 -2.64
C TRP A 111 -3.57 15.35 -1.84
N LYS A 112 -2.30 15.74 -2.05
CA LYS A 112 -1.64 16.84 -1.30
C LYS A 112 -2.29 18.23 -1.46
N GLY A 113 -3.15 18.41 -2.48
CA GLY A 113 -3.92 19.64 -2.67
C GLY A 113 -5.27 19.66 -1.92
N LEU A 114 -5.70 18.52 -1.40
CA LEU A 114 -7.00 18.35 -0.72
C LEU A 114 -6.85 17.85 0.72
N LEU A 115 -5.72 17.23 1.05
CA LEU A 115 -5.37 16.76 2.39
C LEU A 115 -4.16 17.52 2.91
N SER A 116 -4.22 17.91 4.19
CA SER A 116 -3.03 18.35 4.92
C SER A 116 -2.05 17.18 5.12
N GLU A 117 -0.79 17.51 5.45
CA GLU A 117 0.24 16.51 5.77
C GLU A 117 -0.20 15.57 6.90
N GLN A 118 -0.81 16.11 7.95
CA GLN A 118 -1.33 15.30 9.05
C GLN A 118 -2.38 14.30 8.56
N GLN A 119 -3.29 14.72 7.68
CA GLN A 119 -4.35 13.86 7.14
C GLN A 119 -3.81 12.78 6.21
N ILE A 120 -2.75 13.06 5.47
CA ILE A 120 -2.04 12.05 4.67
C ILE A 120 -1.47 10.97 5.60
N TRP A 121 -0.82 11.35 6.70
CA TRP A 121 -0.32 10.38 7.68
C TRP A 121 -1.44 9.57 8.34
N GLN A 122 -2.54 10.20 8.71
CA GLN A 122 -3.72 9.54 9.28
C GLN A 122 -4.27 8.45 8.35
N VAL A 123 -4.49 8.77 7.06
CA VAL A 123 -5.00 7.78 6.11
C VAL A 123 -3.98 6.67 5.83
N ILE A 124 -2.67 6.95 5.89
CA ILE A 124 -1.61 5.94 5.78
C ILE A 124 -1.65 4.97 6.96
N ALA A 125 -1.75 5.48 8.19
CA ALA A 125 -1.86 4.64 9.39
C ALA A 125 -3.10 3.72 9.31
N TYR A 126 -4.25 4.25 8.87
CA TYR A 126 -5.46 3.44 8.66
C TYR A 126 -5.29 2.37 7.58
N GLN A 127 -4.62 2.69 6.46
CA GLN A 127 -4.37 1.75 5.37
C GLN A 127 -3.44 0.59 5.78
N HIS A 128 -2.42 0.86 6.61
CA HIS A 128 -1.45 -0.15 7.05
C HIS A 128 -2.07 -1.25 7.91
N MET A 129 -3.18 -0.95 8.60
CA MET A 129 -3.96 -1.95 9.34
C MET A 129 -4.44 -3.11 8.47
N PHE A 130 -4.67 -2.89 7.17
CA PHE A 130 -5.21 -3.92 6.29
C PHE A 130 -4.27 -5.11 6.10
N SER A 131 -2.95 -4.92 6.15
CA SER A 131 -1.98 -6.03 6.12
C SER A 131 -1.71 -6.64 7.51
N HIS A 132 -2.42 -6.19 8.54
CA HIS A 132 -2.25 -6.55 9.95
C HIS A 132 -3.58 -6.99 10.57
N ASP A 133 -4.39 -7.76 9.84
CA ASP A 133 -5.69 -8.27 10.27
C ASP A 133 -6.67 -7.18 10.77
N GLY A 134 -6.56 -5.97 10.22
CA GLY A 134 -7.38 -4.82 10.59
C GLY A 134 -7.01 -4.22 11.96
N LYS A 135 -5.80 -4.48 12.47
CA LYS A 135 -5.33 -3.94 13.75
C LYS A 135 -4.28 -2.85 13.53
N PRO A 136 -4.24 -1.82 14.39
CA PRO A 136 -3.11 -0.89 14.44
C PRO A 136 -1.80 -1.66 14.65
N SER A 137 -0.75 -1.32 13.91
CA SER A 137 0.57 -1.91 14.06
C SER A 137 1.64 -0.88 13.77
N ASP A 138 2.76 -0.93 14.51
CA ASP A 138 3.95 -0.17 14.14
C ASP A 138 4.48 -0.64 12.78
N HIS A 139 5.04 0.29 12.01
CA HIS A 139 5.64 0.00 10.69
C HIS A 139 7.06 -0.56 10.80
N SER A 140 7.29 -1.44 11.77
CA SER A 140 8.53 -2.19 11.93
C SER A 140 8.69 -3.33 10.92
N ASP A 141 7.66 -3.58 10.12
CA ASP A 141 7.60 -4.62 9.09
C ASP A 141 8.25 -4.22 7.75
N TYR A 142 8.70 -2.96 7.63
CA TYR A 142 9.40 -2.45 6.45
C TYR A 142 10.69 -3.23 6.14
N LYS A 143 10.82 -3.65 4.87
CA LYS A 143 11.92 -4.40 4.28
C LYS A 143 12.32 -3.73 2.95
N PRO A 144 13.41 -2.95 2.93
CA PRO A 144 13.88 -2.24 1.73
C PRO A 144 14.20 -3.17 0.56
#